data_AF-A0A7S0ZV94-F1
#
_entry.id   AF-A0A7S0ZV94-F1
#
_cell.length_a   1.000
_cell.length_b   1.000
_cell.length_c   1.000
_cell.angle_alpha   90.00
_cell.angle_beta   90.00
_cell.angle_gamma   90.00
#
_symmetry.space_group_name_H-M   'P 1'
#
loop_
_entity.id
_entity.type
_entity.pdbx_description
1 polymer ?
#
loop_
_entity_poly.entity_id
_entity_poly.type
_entity_poly.pdbx_seq_one_letter_code
_entity_poly.pdbx_strand_id
1 'polypeptide(L)'
;SNIDVLISKVQLAMSALLQCSYPPPVEVSQVVVERRKVPAKVLSAIYYGEICWILSEVTWVLLVPHVCLPAGALACAFIGSAAIITARVGGRDDVAQSFSLFFQFCWLLINLVWMLDEVLWDAPERSTPWNLTPIAAEKQDVRTTVEFLCAGAFCSLFVGFLCVILILCLCGNRRGIPSAKGMLIETGYLSTWALMDGLWAFGSTSWLALASALVTVVLIPFSSCAETDLGLRGLDRTDVVWVLWTVSNFLWIWTEQVADDSLNCRFLAAGVGVASLLVLLVSFNQMQVRNEAPTIGMCNDS
;
A
#
# COMPACT_ATOMS: atom_id res chain seq x y z
N SER A 1 2.64 -28.54 -23.33
CA SER A 1 3.78 -27.65 -23.03
C SER A 1 3.98 -27.63 -21.50
N ASN A 2 5.14 -27.22 -20.97
CA ASN A 2 5.32 -27.09 -19.50
C ASN A 2 4.34 -26.08 -18.86
N ILE A 3 3.77 -25.17 -19.67
CA ILE A 3 2.79 -24.16 -19.25
C ILE A 3 1.42 -24.80 -18.95
N ASP A 4 0.96 -25.74 -19.76
CA ASP A 4 -0.34 -26.40 -19.56
C ASP A 4 -0.38 -27.22 -18.25
N VAL A 5 0.76 -27.82 -17.88
CA VAL A 5 0.93 -28.56 -16.62
C VAL A 5 0.91 -27.61 -15.42
N LEU A 6 1.50 -26.41 -15.55
CA LEU A 6 1.46 -25.38 -14.52
C LEU A 6 0.04 -24.84 -14.33
N ILE A 7 -0.66 -24.53 -15.42
CA ILE A 7 -2.06 -24.05 -15.39
C ILE A 7 -2.97 -25.09 -14.72
N SER A 8 -2.83 -26.37 -15.08
CA SER A 8 -3.61 -27.45 -14.47
C SER A 8 -3.34 -27.61 -12.97
N LYS A 9 -2.07 -27.50 -12.54
CA LYS A 9 -1.72 -27.57 -11.10
C LYS A 9 -2.24 -26.37 -10.32
N VAL A 10 -2.20 -25.17 -10.90
CA VAL A 10 -2.78 -23.96 -10.29
C VAL A 10 -4.30 -24.08 -10.17
N GLN A 11 -4.98 -24.55 -11.21
CA GLN A 11 -6.42 -24.81 -11.16
C GLN A 11 -6.80 -25.86 -10.11
N LEU A 12 -6.00 -26.93 -9.97
CA LEU A 12 -6.22 -27.96 -8.97
C LEU A 12 -5.99 -27.42 -7.54
N ALA A 13 -4.95 -26.62 -7.33
CA ALA A 13 -4.68 -25.98 -6.05
C ALA A 13 -5.77 -24.97 -5.67
N MET A 14 -6.25 -24.17 -6.63
CA MET A 14 -7.38 -23.27 -6.41
C MET A 14 -8.68 -24.03 -6.12
N SER A 15 -8.93 -25.14 -6.82
CA SER A 15 -10.10 -25.98 -6.58
C SER A 15 -10.06 -26.66 -5.21
N ALA A 16 -8.87 -27.10 -4.76
CA ALA A 16 -8.66 -27.65 -3.42
C ALA A 16 -8.84 -26.59 -2.32
N LEU A 17 -8.36 -25.36 -2.54
CA LEU A 17 -8.61 -24.22 -1.65
C LEU A 17 -10.11 -23.85 -1.59
N LEU A 18 -10.84 -24.00 -2.70
CA LEU A 18 -12.29 -23.77 -2.77
C LEU A 18 -13.14 -24.93 -2.20
N GLN A 19 -12.58 -26.14 -2.11
CA GLN A 19 -13.25 -27.35 -1.58
C GLN A 19 -12.94 -27.65 -0.11
N CYS A 20 -12.16 -26.81 0.58
CA CYS A 20 -12.09 -26.81 2.04
C CYS A 20 -13.50 -26.55 2.59
N SER A 21 -14.18 -27.65 2.87
CA SER A 21 -15.54 -27.66 3.39
C SER A 21 -15.52 -26.92 4.71
N TYR A 22 -16.20 -25.77 4.75
CA TYR A 22 -16.36 -24.98 5.96
C TYR A 22 -16.91 -25.91 7.05
N PRO A 23 -16.27 -26.00 8.23
CA PRO A 23 -16.88 -26.65 9.37
C PRO A 23 -18.28 -26.02 9.61
N PRO A 24 -19.25 -26.79 10.12
CA PRO A 24 -20.57 -26.26 10.42
C PRO A 24 -20.42 -25.00 11.29
N PRO A 25 -21.23 -23.96 11.05
CA PRO A 25 -21.10 -22.70 11.76
C PRO A 25 -21.23 -22.97 13.26
N VAL A 26 -20.12 -22.83 13.98
CA VAL A 26 -20.15 -22.74 15.44
C VAL A 26 -20.99 -21.50 15.74
N GLU A 27 -22.04 -21.65 16.56
CA GLU A 27 -22.76 -20.50 17.15
C GLU A 27 -21.78 -19.75 18.06
N VAL A 28 -20.92 -18.96 17.45
CA VAL A 28 -20.10 -17.97 18.14
C VAL A 28 -21.09 -16.88 18.56
N SER A 29 -21.29 -16.72 19.87
CA SER A 29 -21.90 -15.51 20.42
C SER A 29 -21.06 -14.31 19.95
N GLN A 30 -21.44 -13.74 18.81
CA GLN A 30 -20.77 -12.60 18.21
C GLN A 30 -21.07 -11.39 19.09
N VAL A 31 -20.11 -11.07 19.97
CA VAL A 31 -20.08 -9.76 20.59
C VAL A 31 -19.76 -8.79 19.45
N VAL A 32 -20.80 -8.12 18.94
CA VAL A 32 -20.64 -7.06 17.95
C VAL A 32 -19.93 -5.92 18.65
N VAL A 33 -18.63 -5.78 18.39
CA VAL A 33 -17.86 -4.61 18.82
C VAL A 33 -18.19 -3.50 17.82
N GLU A 34 -18.96 -2.51 18.27
CA GLU A 34 -19.32 -1.38 17.44
C GLU A 34 -18.07 -0.55 17.15
N ARG A 35 -17.51 -0.68 15.93
CA ARG A 35 -16.38 0.13 15.50
C ARG A 35 -16.82 1.59 15.46
N ARG A 36 -15.97 2.46 16.00
CA ARG A 36 -16.23 3.90 15.88
C ARG A 36 -16.15 4.29 14.41
N LYS A 37 -17.22 4.88 13.89
CA LYS A 37 -17.28 5.35 12.51
C LYS A 37 -16.26 6.45 12.29
N VAL A 38 -15.48 6.34 11.22
CA VAL A 38 -14.55 7.40 10.80
C VAL A 38 -15.40 8.62 10.42
N PRO A 39 -15.07 9.82 10.92
CA PRO A 39 -15.79 11.03 10.54
C PRO A 39 -15.77 11.20 9.02
N ALA A 40 -16.91 11.56 8.41
CA ALA A 40 -17.04 11.66 6.96
C ALA A 40 -15.98 12.57 6.29
N LYS A 41 -15.54 13.63 7.00
CA LYS A 41 -14.46 14.52 6.54
C LYS A 41 -13.11 13.83 6.48
N VAL A 42 -12.79 12.98 7.47
CA VAL A 42 -11.56 12.19 7.51
C VAL A 42 -11.59 11.16 6.39
N LEU A 43 -12.71 10.45 6.22
CA LEU A 43 -12.87 9.49 5.14
C LEU A 43 -12.70 10.13 3.75
N SER A 44 -13.28 11.33 3.57
CA SER A 44 -13.13 12.08 2.31
C SER A 44 -11.66 12.51 2.09
N ALA A 45 -10.98 12.95 3.14
CA ALA A 45 -9.56 13.30 3.04
C ALA A 45 -8.71 12.09 2.66
N ILE A 46 -8.94 10.91 3.28
CA ILE A 46 -8.27 9.67 2.90
C ILE A 46 -8.49 9.38 1.41
N TYR A 47 -9.75 9.36 0.98
CA TYR A 47 -10.12 9.06 -0.40
C TYR A 47 -9.45 9.98 -1.43
N TYR A 48 -9.50 11.30 -1.20
CA TYR A 48 -8.85 12.26 -2.10
C TYR A 48 -7.33 12.16 -2.05
N GLY A 49 -6.76 11.84 -0.88
CA GLY A 49 -5.33 11.57 -0.73
C GLY A 49 -4.88 10.37 -1.55
N GLU A 50 -5.63 9.28 -1.52
CA GLU A 50 -5.36 8.06 -2.31
C GLU A 50 -5.47 8.31 -3.83
N ILE A 51 -6.49 9.07 -4.27
CA ILE A 51 -6.60 9.49 -5.68
C ILE A 51 -5.37 10.28 -6.11
N CYS A 52 -4.97 11.28 -5.31
CA CYS A 52 -3.82 12.11 -5.61
C CYS A 52 -2.53 11.29 -5.63
N TRP A 53 -2.40 10.31 -4.73
CA TRP A 53 -1.24 9.43 -4.68
C TRP A 53 -1.13 8.55 -5.93
N ILE A 54 -2.19 7.83 -6.30
CA ILE A 54 -2.15 6.97 -7.49
C ILE A 54 -1.93 7.81 -8.77
N LEU A 55 -2.53 9.00 -8.85
CA LEU A 55 -2.26 9.93 -9.96
C LEU A 55 -0.79 10.36 -9.98
N SER A 56 -0.20 10.65 -8.82
CA SER A 56 1.22 10.99 -8.68
C SER A 56 2.11 9.87 -9.24
N GLU A 57 1.87 8.65 -8.79
CA GLU A 57 2.61 7.45 -9.21
C GLU A 57 2.51 7.19 -10.71
N VAL A 58 1.29 7.19 -11.27
CA VAL A 58 1.08 7.01 -12.71
C VAL A 58 1.87 8.06 -13.51
N THR A 59 1.82 9.31 -13.06
CA THR A 59 2.49 10.41 -13.78
C THR A 59 3.99 10.44 -13.53
N TRP A 60 4.48 9.84 -12.44
CA TRP A 60 5.91 9.65 -12.18
C TRP A 60 6.52 8.52 -13.00
N VAL A 61 5.82 7.37 -13.13
CA VAL A 61 6.22 6.30 -14.08
C VAL A 61 6.31 6.86 -15.50
N LEU A 62 5.41 7.79 -15.84
CA LEU A 62 5.42 8.53 -17.11
C LEU A 62 6.37 9.73 -17.13
N LEU A 63 7.11 10.06 -16.07
CA LEU A 63 8.04 11.21 -16.04
C LEU A 63 7.34 12.53 -16.43
N VAL A 64 6.17 12.81 -15.86
CA VAL A 64 5.39 14.05 -16.03
C VAL A 64 5.41 14.85 -14.72
N PRO A 65 6.50 15.59 -14.43
CA PRO A 65 6.71 16.23 -13.13
C PRO A 65 5.65 17.27 -12.76
N HIS A 66 5.11 17.96 -13.76
CA HIS A 66 4.08 18.99 -13.59
C HIS A 66 2.77 18.45 -13.01
N VAL A 67 2.56 17.13 -13.05
CA VAL A 67 1.40 16.47 -12.45
C VAL A 67 1.81 15.64 -11.24
N CYS A 68 2.92 14.89 -11.32
CA CYS A 68 3.28 13.99 -10.22
C CYS A 68 3.61 14.75 -8.94
N LEU A 69 4.44 15.80 -8.98
CA LEU A 69 4.85 16.51 -7.76
C LEU A 69 3.67 17.22 -7.07
N PRO A 70 2.80 17.99 -7.77
CA PRO A 70 1.63 18.59 -7.12
C PRO A 70 0.66 17.55 -6.58
N ALA A 71 0.42 16.45 -7.31
CA ALA A 71 -0.46 15.37 -6.85
C ALA A 71 0.10 14.67 -5.61
N GLY A 72 1.40 14.34 -5.59
CA GLY A 72 2.07 13.75 -4.43
C GLY A 72 2.04 14.68 -3.21
N ALA A 73 2.28 15.98 -3.40
CA ALA A 73 2.16 16.97 -2.33
C ALA A 73 0.74 17.08 -1.76
N LEU A 74 -0.29 17.05 -2.62
CA LEU A 74 -1.69 17.02 -2.20
C LEU A 74 -2.03 15.72 -1.45
N ALA A 75 -1.51 14.57 -1.90
CA ALA A 75 -1.67 13.30 -1.20
C ALA A 75 -1.13 13.37 0.24
N CYS A 76 0.10 13.87 0.42
CA CYS A 76 0.69 14.12 1.73
C CYS A 76 -0.18 15.05 2.59
N ALA A 77 -0.69 16.14 2.01
CA ALA A 77 -1.53 17.09 2.74
C ALA A 77 -2.85 16.45 3.21
N PHE A 78 -3.53 15.72 2.33
CA PHE A 78 -4.79 15.04 2.65
C PHE A 78 -4.60 13.96 3.71
N ILE A 79 -3.66 13.03 3.51
CA ILE A 79 -3.41 11.91 4.43
C ILE A 79 -2.83 12.42 5.75
N GLY A 80 -1.92 13.40 5.72
CA GLY A 80 -1.40 14.04 6.94
C GLY A 80 -2.51 14.74 7.73
N SER A 81 -3.42 15.45 7.06
CA SER A 81 -4.57 16.06 7.72
C SER A 81 -5.51 15.02 8.34
N ALA A 82 -5.76 13.90 7.64
CA ALA A 82 -6.54 12.78 8.15
C ALA A 82 -5.88 12.16 9.38
N ALA A 83 -4.56 11.93 9.36
CA ALA A 83 -3.80 11.42 10.50
C ALA A 83 -3.91 12.36 11.72
N ILE A 84 -3.73 13.67 11.53
CA ILE A 84 -3.81 14.66 12.61
C ILE A 84 -5.23 14.74 13.19
N ILE A 85 -6.26 14.77 12.35
CA ILE A 85 -7.65 14.85 12.81
C ILE A 85 -8.02 13.56 13.55
N THR A 86 -7.64 12.39 13.03
CA THR A 86 -7.88 11.11 13.68
C THR A 86 -7.15 11.01 15.00
N ALA A 87 -5.90 11.47 15.11
CA ALA A 87 -5.17 11.48 16.38
C ALA A 87 -5.76 12.45 17.43
N ARG A 88 -6.40 13.54 17.00
CA ARG A 88 -6.98 14.56 17.90
C ARG A 88 -8.41 14.23 18.34
N VAL A 89 -9.21 13.68 17.45
CA VAL A 89 -10.63 13.37 17.67
C VAL A 89 -10.83 11.92 18.07
N GLY A 90 -9.89 11.07 17.67
CA GLY A 90 -9.86 9.65 17.99
C GLY A 90 -9.74 9.42 19.48
N GLY A 91 -10.53 8.48 19.97
CA GLY A 91 -10.43 8.01 21.35
C GLY A 91 -9.27 7.03 21.50
N ARG A 92 -9.19 6.37 22.66
CA ARG A 92 -8.26 5.23 22.84
C ARG A 92 -8.52 4.09 21.85
N ASP A 93 -9.74 3.99 21.34
CA ASP A 93 -10.15 2.89 20.46
C ASP A 93 -9.71 3.09 18.99
N ASP A 94 -9.25 4.31 18.63
CA ASP A 94 -8.86 4.66 17.26
C ASP A 94 -7.32 4.67 17.06
N VAL A 95 -6.57 4.07 17.99
CA VAL A 95 -5.09 4.09 17.99
C VAL A 95 -4.51 3.38 16.76
N ALA A 96 -5.09 2.24 16.36
CA ALA A 96 -4.59 1.48 15.20
C ALA A 96 -4.75 2.25 13.89
N GLN A 97 -5.94 2.83 13.67
CA GLN A 97 -6.19 3.67 12.51
C GLN A 97 -5.30 4.92 12.51
N SER A 98 -5.14 5.58 13.66
CA SER A 98 -4.27 6.75 13.79
C SER A 98 -2.82 6.40 13.45
N PHE A 99 -2.35 5.23 13.91
CA PHE A 99 -1.02 4.72 13.60
C PHE A 99 -0.87 4.40 12.11
N SER A 100 -1.84 3.71 11.51
CA SER A 100 -1.82 3.37 10.07
C SER A 100 -1.76 4.61 9.19
N LEU A 101 -2.60 5.63 9.47
CA LEU A 101 -2.57 6.90 8.73
C LEU A 101 -1.27 7.68 8.92
N PHE A 102 -0.72 7.68 10.14
CA PHE A 102 0.57 8.32 10.39
C PHE A 102 1.72 7.59 9.67
N PHE A 103 1.71 6.26 9.69
CA PHE A 103 2.67 5.43 8.97
C PHE A 103 2.60 5.70 7.46
N GLN A 104 1.39 5.70 6.90
CA GLN A 104 1.15 6.03 5.49
C GLN A 104 1.63 7.44 5.15
N PHE A 105 1.36 8.43 6.00
CA PHE A 105 1.85 9.79 5.80
C PHE A 105 3.39 9.88 5.76
N CYS A 106 4.08 9.22 6.70
CA CYS A 106 5.54 9.19 6.71
C CYS A 106 6.10 8.51 5.46
N TRP A 107 5.50 7.40 5.04
CA TRP A 107 5.87 6.70 3.82
C TRP A 107 5.68 7.56 2.57
N LEU A 108 4.54 8.25 2.44
CA LEU A 108 4.26 9.19 1.34
C LEU A 108 5.26 10.35 1.30
N LEU A 109 5.65 10.87 2.48
CA LEU A 109 6.60 11.98 2.57
C LEU A 109 7.99 11.58 2.06
N ILE A 110 8.46 10.38 2.44
CA ILE A 110 9.76 9.86 1.96
C ILE A 110 9.69 9.62 0.46
N ASN A 111 8.62 9.00 -0.03
CA ASN A 111 8.42 8.79 -1.46
C ASN A 111 8.38 10.12 -2.24
N LEU A 112 7.69 11.14 -1.75
CA LEU A 112 7.67 12.45 -2.41
C LEU A 112 9.08 13.06 -2.51
N VAL A 113 9.92 12.89 -1.49
CA VAL A 113 11.32 13.36 -1.52
C VAL A 113 12.14 12.57 -2.55
N TRP A 114 11.95 11.25 -2.60
CA TRP A 114 12.62 10.41 -3.59
C TRP A 114 12.18 10.76 -5.02
N MET A 115 10.87 10.82 -5.28
CA MET A 115 10.32 11.25 -6.56
C MET A 115 10.84 12.63 -6.99
N LEU A 116 10.92 13.56 -6.04
CA LEU A 116 11.44 14.91 -6.30
C LEU A 116 12.91 14.87 -6.73
N ASP A 117 13.73 14.03 -6.12
CA ASP A 117 15.13 13.86 -6.49
C ASP A 117 15.27 13.30 -7.91
N GLU A 118 14.52 12.25 -8.23
CA GLU A 118 14.55 11.64 -9.57
C GLU A 118 14.14 12.63 -10.66
N VAL A 119 13.00 13.30 -10.50
CA VAL A 119 12.54 14.22 -11.56
C VAL A 119 13.42 15.47 -11.69
N LEU A 120 14.10 15.89 -10.62
CA LEU A 120 14.96 17.07 -10.65
C LEU A 120 16.34 16.76 -11.23
N TRP A 121 16.94 15.65 -10.83
CA TRP A 121 18.37 15.40 -11.02
C TRP A 121 18.68 14.15 -11.83
N ASP A 122 17.74 13.23 -11.99
CA ASP A 122 17.98 11.95 -12.66
C ASP A 122 17.49 11.97 -14.11
N ALA A 123 18.42 11.72 -15.04
CA ALA A 123 18.07 11.56 -16.43
C ALA A 123 17.68 10.11 -16.72
N PRO A 124 16.50 9.88 -17.32
CA PRO A 124 16.08 8.52 -17.63
C PRO A 124 17.00 7.91 -18.69
N GLU A 125 17.38 6.64 -18.54
CA GLU A 125 18.17 5.93 -19.56
C GLU A 125 17.45 5.92 -20.93
N ARG A 126 16.11 5.86 -20.88
CA ARG A 126 15.24 6.00 -22.06
C ARG A 126 14.23 7.12 -21.85
N SER A 127 14.41 8.22 -22.57
CA SER A 127 13.46 9.33 -22.58
C SER A 127 12.09 8.93 -23.11
N THR A 128 11.05 9.40 -22.43
CA THR A 128 9.67 9.39 -22.95
C THR A 128 9.51 10.39 -24.09
N PRO A 129 8.43 10.30 -24.91
CA PRO A 129 8.22 11.21 -26.04
C PRO A 129 8.14 12.70 -25.69
N TRP A 130 7.78 13.04 -24.45
CA TRP A 130 7.70 14.44 -23.98
C TRP A 130 9.00 14.96 -23.37
N ASN A 131 9.94 14.09 -22.96
CA ASN A 131 11.27 14.44 -22.46
C ASN A 131 11.26 15.60 -21.43
N LEU A 132 10.53 15.42 -20.33
CA LEU A 132 10.31 16.46 -19.30
C LEU A 132 11.24 16.33 -18.09
N THR A 133 12.05 15.27 -18.00
CA THR A 133 13.02 15.03 -16.92
C THR A 133 14.42 14.80 -17.52
N PRO A 134 15.50 15.18 -16.82
CA PRO A 134 15.49 15.89 -15.54
C PRO A 134 15.09 17.37 -15.73
N ILE A 135 14.49 17.97 -14.70
CA ILE A 135 14.10 19.39 -14.73
C ILE A 135 15.33 20.30 -14.62
N ALA A 136 16.37 19.85 -13.90
CA ALA A 136 17.62 20.55 -13.71
C ALA A 136 18.80 19.73 -14.27
N ALA A 137 20.00 20.32 -14.26
CA ALA A 137 21.21 19.61 -14.67
C ALA A 137 21.54 18.47 -13.71
N GLU A 138 21.92 17.31 -14.25
CA GLU A 138 22.26 16.12 -13.47
C GLU A 138 23.27 16.40 -12.36
N LYS A 139 23.02 15.81 -11.18
CA LYS A 139 23.89 15.93 -10.00
C LYS A 139 23.96 14.60 -9.25
N GLN A 140 24.88 13.74 -9.70
CA GLN A 140 25.06 12.40 -9.13
C GLN A 140 25.28 12.38 -7.62
N ASP A 141 26.03 13.35 -7.08
CA ASP A 141 26.32 13.43 -5.64
C ASP A 141 25.05 13.70 -4.81
N VAL A 142 24.16 14.56 -5.32
CA VAL A 142 22.89 14.89 -4.65
C VAL A 142 21.98 13.66 -4.69
N ARG A 143 21.84 13.07 -5.88
CA ARG A 143 21.03 11.87 -6.11
C ARG A 143 21.42 10.72 -5.18
N THR A 144 22.70 10.34 -5.19
CA THR A 144 23.22 9.25 -4.34
C THR A 144 22.97 9.53 -2.85
N THR A 145 23.06 10.80 -2.43
CA THR A 145 22.78 11.19 -1.04
C THR A 145 21.31 11.05 -0.70
N VAL A 146 20.41 11.50 -1.57
CA VAL A 146 18.96 11.42 -1.34
C VAL A 146 18.46 9.98 -1.40
N GLU A 147 18.90 9.19 -2.38
CA GLU A 147 18.63 7.74 -2.47
C GLU A 147 19.01 7.03 -1.16
N PHE A 148 20.23 7.27 -0.65
CA PHE A 148 20.69 6.65 0.60
C PHE A 148 19.83 7.07 1.81
N LEU A 149 19.48 8.34 1.91
CA LEU A 149 18.63 8.85 3.00
C LEU A 149 17.21 8.27 2.92
N CYS A 150 16.63 8.18 1.72
CA CYS A 150 15.30 7.61 1.52
C CYS A 150 15.30 6.12 1.82
N ALA A 151 16.28 5.36 1.32
CA ALA A 151 16.46 3.94 1.63
C ALA A 151 16.56 3.69 3.14
N GLY A 152 17.36 4.49 3.84
CA GLY A 152 17.47 4.45 5.30
C GLY A 152 16.14 4.76 6.01
N ALA A 153 15.40 5.75 5.53
CA ALA A 153 14.12 6.15 6.11
C ALA A 153 13.02 5.07 5.92
N PHE A 154 12.93 4.48 4.72
CA PHE A 154 12.03 3.37 4.42
C PHE A 154 12.30 2.13 5.28
N CYS A 155 13.56 1.71 5.35
CA CYS A 155 13.97 0.60 6.22
C CYS A 155 13.69 0.90 7.69
N SER A 156 13.90 2.15 8.13
CA SER A 156 13.59 2.57 9.50
C SER A 156 12.10 2.52 9.80
N LEU A 157 11.23 2.88 8.85
CA LEU A 157 9.78 2.71 8.99
C LEU A 157 9.40 1.24 9.15
N PHE A 158 9.92 0.36 8.31
CA PHE A 158 9.67 -1.08 8.40
C PHE A 158 10.13 -1.67 9.74
N VAL A 159 11.37 -1.38 10.16
CA VAL A 159 11.90 -1.83 11.46
C VAL A 159 11.09 -1.25 12.62
N GLY A 160 10.72 0.03 12.54
CA GLY A 160 9.86 0.69 13.53
C GLY A 160 8.51 -0.01 13.68
N PHE A 161 7.88 -0.40 12.56
CA PHE A 161 6.65 -1.19 12.57
C PHE A 161 6.84 -2.54 13.28
N LEU A 162 7.91 -3.30 12.95
CA LEU A 162 8.20 -4.57 13.62
C LEU A 162 8.43 -4.40 15.13
N CYS A 163 9.11 -3.32 15.54
CA CYS A 163 9.27 -2.99 16.95
C CYS A 163 7.92 -2.71 17.64
N VAL A 164 7.00 -2.01 16.99
CA VAL A 164 5.64 -1.79 17.51
C VAL A 164 4.92 -3.13 17.68
N ILE A 165 4.93 -4.00 16.67
CA ILE A 165 4.32 -5.34 16.75
C ILE A 165 4.93 -6.15 17.90
N LEU A 166 6.25 -6.16 18.04
CA LEU A 166 6.93 -6.86 19.14
C LEU A 166 6.52 -6.31 20.51
N ILE A 167 6.45 -4.99 20.67
CA ILE A 167 6.00 -4.33 21.91
C ILE A 167 4.56 -4.72 22.22
N LEU A 168 3.66 -4.73 21.23
CA LEU A 168 2.27 -5.15 21.39
C LEU A 168 2.17 -6.62 21.82
N CYS A 169 2.97 -7.51 21.24
CA CYS A 169 3.06 -8.91 21.66
C CYS A 169 3.51 -9.06 23.11
N LEU A 170 4.51 -8.28 23.54
CA LEU A 170 5.07 -8.35 24.90
C LEU A 170 4.16 -7.69 25.95
N CYS A 171 3.41 -6.66 25.58
CA CYS A 171 2.53 -5.94 26.51
C CYS A 171 1.18 -6.64 26.78
N GLY A 172 0.82 -7.61 25.94
CA GLY A 172 -0.46 -8.32 25.97
C GLY A 172 -1.66 -7.43 25.59
N ASN A 173 -2.85 -8.03 25.56
CA ASN A 173 -4.10 -7.30 25.28
C ASN A 173 -4.50 -6.44 26.49
N ARG A 174 -3.99 -5.20 26.54
CA ARG A 174 -4.46 -4.17 27.47
C ARG A 174 -5.64 -3.41 26.85
N ARG A 175 -6.65 -3.07 27.66
CA ARG A 175 -7.82 -2.29 27.20
C ARG A 175 -7.39 -1.00 26.51
N GLY A 176 -7.85 -0.81 25.26
CA GLY A 176 -7.57 0.38 24.46
C GLY A 176 -6.22 0.38 23.74
N ILE A 177 -5.48 -0.75 23.75
CA ILE A 177 -4.32 -0.94 22.89
C ILE A 177 -4.71 -1.98 21.82
N PRO A 178 -4.45 -1.73 20.53
CA PRO A 178 -4.75 -2.71 19.49
C PRO A 178 -3.92 -3.98 19.67
N SER A 179 -4.53 -5.12 19.37
CA SER A 179 -3.79 -6.39 19.39
C SER A 179 -2.72 -6.39 18.31
N ALA A 180 -1.59 -7.06 18.55
CA ALA A 180 -0.52 -7.20 17.57
C ALA A 180 -1.04 -7.83 16.25
N LYS A 181 -1.92 -8.83 16.37
CA LYS A 181 -2.61 -9.46 15.23
C LYS A 181 -3.45 -8.44 14.46
N GLY A 182 -4.27 -7.64 15.14
CA GLY A 182 -5.08 -6.59 14.50
C GLY A 182 -4.21 -5.56 13.78
N MET A 183 -3.14 -5.09 14.42
CA MET A 183 -2.19 -4.16 13.81
C MET A 183 -1.49 -4.75 12.59
N LEU A 184 -1.11 -6.03 12.64
CA LEU A 184 -0.50 -6.73 11.51
C LEU A 184 -1.47 -6.88 10.33
N ILE A 185 -2.75 -7.15 10.60
CA ILE A 185 -3.79 -7.23 9.58
C ILE A 185 -3.99 -5.84 8.96
N GLU A 186 -4.25 -4.81 9.76
CA GLU A 186 -4.64 -3.47 9.26
C GLU A 186 -3.48 -2.71 8.59
N THR A 187 -2.23 -2.90 9.06
CA THR A 187 -1.08 -2.06 8.65
C THR A 187 0.09 -2.87 8.07
N GLY A 188 0.06 -4.21 8.14
CA GLY A 188 1.17 -5.06 7.72
C GLY A 188 1.54 -4.87 6.25
N TYR A 189 0.55 -4.71 5.36
CA TYR A 189 0.82 -4.48 3.95
C TYR A 189 1.51 -3.12 3.69
N LEU A 190 1.16 -2.05 4.43
CA LEU A 190 1.86 -0.76 4.37
C LEU A 190 3.33 -0.90 4.74
N SER A 191 3.63 -1.70 5.76
CA SER A 191 5.01 -1.96 6.16
C SER A 191 5.81 -2.66 5.04
N THR A 192 5.16 -3.53 4.26
CA THR A 192 5.81 -4.18 3.12
C THR A 192 6.01 -3.26 1.91
N TRP A 193 5.20 -2.20 1.75
CA TRP A 193 5.50 -1.13 0.79
C TRP A 193 6.76 -0.37 1.20
N ALA A 194 6.87 0.03 2.47
CA ALA A 194 8.10 0.66 2.96
C ALA A 194 9.33 -0.25 2.78
N LEU A 195 9.20 -1.56 3.05
CA LEU A 195 10.29 -2.51 2.79
C LEU A 195 10.62 -2.60 1.30
N MET A 196 9.61 -2.68 0.43
CA MET A 196 9.78 -2.73 -1.03
C MET A 196 10.59 -1.52 -1.52
N ASP A 197 10.18 -0.31 -1.15
CA ASP A 197 10.82 0.94 -1.57
C ASP A 197 12.24 1.06 -1.01
N GLY A 198 12.44 0.69 0.26
CA GLY A 198 13.78 0.64 0.87
C GLY A 198 14.72 -0.31 0.13
N LEU A 199 14.25 -1.51 -0.21
CA LEU A 199 15.04 -2.50 -0.96
C LEU A 199 15.30 -2.09 -2.40
N TRP A 200 14.36 -1.36 -3.01
CA TRP A 200 14.50 -0.83 -4.37
C TRP A 200 15.54 0.29 -4.41
N ALA A 201 15.51 1.22 -3.46
CA ALA A 201 16.47 2.31 -3.36
C ALA A 201 17.92 1.82 -3.09
N PHE A 202 18.09 0.68 -2.42
CA PHE A 202 19.37 -0.03 -2.37
C PHE A 202 19.57 -0.82 -3.68
N GLY A 203 20.08 -0.18 -4.74
CA GLY A 203 20.19 -0.79 -6.07
C GLY A 203 20.84 -2.18 -6.15
N SER A 204 21.66 -2.59 -5.16
CA SER A 204 22.22 -3.96 -5.08
C SER A 204 21.23 -5.04 -4.60
N THR A 205 20.12 -4.65 -3.97
CA THR A 205 19.09 -5.53 -3.42
C THR A 205 17.73 -5.36 -4.08
N SER A 206 17.66 -4.63 -5.19
CA SER A 206 16.44 -4.32 -5.94
C SER A 206 15.59 -5.55 -6.32
N TRP A 207 16.21 -6.71 -6.56
CA TRP A 207 15.47 -7.96 -6.82
C TRP A 207 14.62 -8.42 -5.61
N LEU A 208 15.04 -8.10 -4.39
CA LEU A 208 14.24 -8.36 -3.18
C LEU A 208 13.01 -7.45 -3.11
N ALA A 209 13.06 -6.25 -3.72
CA ALA A 209 11.90 -5.37 -3.82
C ALA A 209 10.77 -6.03 -4.63
N LEU A 210 11.10 -6.72 -5.74
CA LEU A 210 10.14 -7.51 -6.51
C LEU A 210 9.48 -8.61 -5.67
N ALA A 211 10.25 -9.30 -4.84
CA ALA A 211 9.72 -10.30 -3.92
C ALA A 211 8.80 -9.67 -2.86
N SER A 212 9.21 -8.52 -2.29
CA SER A 212 8.39 -7.76 -1.33
C SER A 212 7.06 -7.33 -1.96
N ALA A 213 7.09 -6.80 -3.19
CA ALA A 213 5.89 -6.41 -3.93
C ALA A 213 4.91 -7.58 -4.14
N LEU A 214 5.42 -8.77 -4.49
CA LEU A 214 4.59 -9.98 -4.62
C LEU A 214 3.99 -10.41 -3.28
N VAL A 215 4.76 -10.33 -2.19
CA VAL A 215 4.24 -10.57 -0.84
C VAL A 215 3.13 -9.58 -0.53
N THR A 216 3.29 -8.30 -0.88
CA THR A 216 2.25 -7.29 -0.62
C THR A 216 0.97 -7.54 -1.42
N VAL A 217 1.08 -7.94 -2.70
CA VAL A 217 -0.08 -8.34 -3.53
C VAL A 217 -0.89 -9.46 -2.85
N VAL A 218 -0.22 -10.36 -2.15
CA VAL A 218 -0.88 -11.42 -1.38
C VAL A 218 -1.44 -10.88 -0.06
N LEU A 219 -0.68 -10.05 0.67
CA LEU A 219 -1.09 -9.54 1.97
C LEU A 219 -2.36 -8.67 1.92
N ILE A 220 -2.60 -7.93 0.84
CA ILE A 220 -3.79 -7.07 0.71
C ILE A 220 -5.08 -7.91 0.78
N PRO A 221 -5.32 -8.93 -0.08
CA PRO A 221 -6.47 -9.80 0.06
C PRO A 221 -6.55 -10.54 1.38
N PHE A 222 -5.41 -11.02 1.91
CA PHE A 222 -5.40 -11.75 3.18
C PHE A 222 -5.80 -10.85 4.35
N SER A 223 -5.38 -9.59 4.35
CA SER A 223 -5.79 -8.58 5.32
C SER A 223 -7.31 -8.35 5.24
N SER A 224 -7.86 -8.12 4.05
CA SER A 224 -9.31 -7.93 3.86
C SER A 224 -10.14 -9.17 4.24
N CYS A 225 -9.64 -10.38 3.91
CA CYS A 225 -10.27 -11.64 4.33
C CYS A 225 -10.31 -11.78 5.85
N ALA A 226 -9.22 -11.37 6.52
CA ALA A 226 -9.12 -11.40 7.97
C ALA A 226 -10.02 -10.33 8.61
N GLU A 227 -10.12 -9.12 8.04
CA GLU A 227 -10.98 -8.06 8.57
C GLU A 227 -12.47 -8.39 8.49
N THR A 228 -12.90 -9.13 7.47
CA THR A 228 -14.33 -9.33 7.17
C THR A 228 -14.88 -10.68 7.62
N ASP A 229 -14.03 -11.67 7.90
CA ASP A 229 -14.41 -13.09 8.10
C ASP A 229 -15.18 -13.74 6.92
N LEU A 230 -15.31 -13.04 5.79
CA LEU A 230 -16.02 -13.51 4.59
C LEU A 230 -15.10 -14.24 3.60
N GLY A 231 -13.83 -14.42 3.95
CA GLY A 231 -12.79 -14.91 3.05
C GLY A 231 -12.69 -14.03 1.80
N LEU A 232 -12.45 -14.63 0.62
CA LEU A 232 -12.31 -13.89 -0.63
C LEU A 232 -13.60 -13.15 -1.06
N ARG A 233 -14.76 -13.47 -0.47
CA ARG A 233 -16.01 -12.73 -0.73
C ARG A 233 -16.04 -11.37 -0.03
N GLY A 234 -15.16 -11.15 0.95
CA GLY A 234 -14.98 -9.88 1.63
C GLY A 234 -14.19 -8.85 0.83
N LEU A 235 -13.56 -9.27 -0.28
CA LEU A 235 -12.79 -8.36 -1.14
C LEU A 235 -13.71 -7.34 -1.79
N ASP A 236 -13.41 -6.06 -1.60
CA ASP A 236 -14.10 -4.95 -2.24
C ASP A 236 -13.25 -4.32 -3.35
N ARG A 237 -13.78 -3.28 -4.01
CA ARG A 237 -13.04 -2.60 -5.08
C ARG A 237 -11.82 -1.85 -4.56
N THR A 238 -11.84 -1.36 -3.32
CA THR A 238 -10.71 -0.68 -2.69
C THR A 238 -9.54 -1.63 -2.54
N ASP A 239 -9.78 -2.89 -2.15
CA ASP A 239 -8.74 -3.92 -2.10
C ASP A 239 -8.17 -4.19 -3.51
N VAL A 240 -9.03 -4.24 -4.53
CA VAL A 240 -8.62 -4.41 -5.93
C VAL A 240 -7.79 -3.22 -6.44
N VAL A 241 -8.13 -1.98 -6.06
CA VAL A 241 -7.35 -0.77 -6.37
C VAL A 241 -5.91 -0.96 -5.89
N TRP A 242 -5.73 -1.35 -4.63
CA TRP A 242 -4.41 -1.50 -4.04
C TRP A 242 -3.62 -2.67 -4.63
N VAL A 243 -4.28 -3.79 -4.94
CA VAL A 243 -3.65 -4.90 -5.67
C VAL A 243 -3.16 -4.43 -7.04
N LEU A 244 -4.00 -3.75 -7.82
CA LEU A 244 -3.62 -3.22 -9.14
C LEU A 244 -2.47 -2.22 -9.03
N TRP A 245 -2.52 -1.32 -8.04
CA TRP A 245 -1.47 -0.34 -7.80
C TRP A 245 -0.13 -1.01 -7.40
N THR A 246 -0.15 -2.03 -6.54
CA THR A 246 1.07 -2.78 -6.20
C THR A 246 1.59 -3.57 -7.40
N VAL A 247 0.72 -4.13 -8.26
CA VAL A 247 1.15 -4.77 -9.52
C VAL A 247 1.77 -3.74 -10.47
N SER A 248 1.24 -2.52 -10.54
CA SER A 248 1.85 -1.42 -11.29
C SER A 248 3.28 -1.13 -10.79
N ASN A 249 3.48 -1.04 -9.47
CA ASN A 249 4.79 -0.84 -8.86
C ASN A 249 5.74 -2.01 -9.14
N PHE A 250 5.27 -3.25 -9.03
CA PHE A 250 6.05 -4.42 -9.41
C PHE A 250 6.52 -4.34 -10.86
N LEU A 251 5.63 -3.98 -11.80
CA LEU A 251 5.99 -3.83 -13.21
C LEU A 251 6.96 -2.68 -13.45
N TRP A 252 6.84 -1.61 -12.65
CA TRP A 252 7.75 -0.47 -12.70
C TRP A 252 9.16 -0.87 -12.27
N ILE A 253 9.31 -1.46 -11.08
CA ILE A 253 10.59 -1.99 -10.60
C ILE A 253 11.15 -3.04 -11.57
N TRP A 254 10.30 -3.91 -12.12
CA TRP A 254 10.73 -4.90 -13.12
C TRP A 254 11.29 -4.23 -14.38
N THR A 255 10.73 -3.09 -14.78
CA THR A 255 11.17 -2.35 -15.96
C THR A 255 12.61 -1.89 -15.80
N GLU A 256 12.96 -1.33 -14.64
CA GLU A 256 14.31 -0.87 -14.34
C GLU A 256 15.29 -2.02 -14.16
N GLN A 257 14.88 -3.09 -13.47
CA GLN A 257 15.81 -4.13 -13.03
C GLN A 257 16.02 -5.26 -14.04
N VAL A 258 15.01 -5.53 -14.88
CA VAL A 258 15.00 -6.71 -15.76
C VAL A 258 14.80 -6.34 -17.23
N ALA A 259 14.08 -5.24 -17.52
CA ALA A 259 13.72 -4.89 -18.89
C ALA A 259 14.54 -3.74 -19.48
N ASP A 260 15.69 -3.40 -18.89
CA ASP A 260 16.62 -2.34 -19.33
C ASP A 260 15.88 -1.05 -19.72
N ASP A 261 15.00 -0.59 -18.84
CA ASP A 261 14.20 0.63 -19.01
C ASP A 261 13.28 0.65 -20.25
N SER A 262 12.80 -0.52 -20.69
CA SER A 262 11.87 -0.64 -21.82
C SER A 262 10.63 0.24 -21.67
N LEU A 263 10.45 1.18 -22.61
CA LEU A 263 9.28 2.07 -22.66
C LEU A 263 7.95 1.31 -22.72
N ASN A 264 7.92 0.14 -23.37
CA ASN A 264 6.71 -0.69 -23.41
C ASN A 264 6.31 -1.21 -22.03
N CYS A 265 7.29 -1.62 -21.22
CA CYS A 265 7.06 -2.09 -19.86
C CYS A 265 6.66 -0.93 -18.94
N ARG A 266 7.27 0.25 -19.12
CA ARG A 266 6.89 1.50 -18.45
C ARG A 266 5.44 1.91 -18.75
N PHE A 267 5.02 1.87 -20.02
CA PHE A 267 3.63 2.15 -20.40
C PHE A 267 2.65 1.09 -19.89
N LEU A 268 3.07 -0.17 -19.81
CA LEU A 268 2.27 -1.23 -19.21
C LEU A 268 2.06 -0.98 -17.71
N ALA A 269 3.13 -0.65 -16.98
CA ALA A 269 3.04 -0.28 -15.57
C ALA A 269 2.07 0.90 -15.39
N ALA A 270 2.28 2.00 -16.10
CA ALA A 270 1.39 3.16 -16.07
C ALA A 270 -0.07 2.80 -16.44
N GLY A 271 -0.29 1.93 -17.42
CA GLY A 271 -1.61 1.45 -17.81
C GLY A 271 -2.33 0.68 -16.69
N VAL A 272 -1.61 -0.16 -15.95
CA VAL A 272 -2.15 -0.84 -14.76
C VAL A 272 -2.45 0.17 -13.64
N GLY A 273 -1.58 1.16 -13.42
CA GLY A 273 -1.82 2.26 -12.47
C GLY A 273 -3.06 3.10 -12.83
N VAL A 274 -3.28 3.41 -14.11
CA VAL A 274 -4.50 4.08 -14.59
C VAL A 274 -5.74 3.23 -14.33
N ALA A 275 -5.66 1.91 -14.58
CA ALA A 275 -6.77 1.01 -14.26
C ALA A 275 -7.10 1.04 -12.77
N SER A 276 -6.09 1.01 -11.89
CA SER A 276 -6.25 1.18 -10.44
C SER A 276 -6.97 2.50 -10.10
N LEU A 277 -6.50 3.62 -10.66
CA LEU A 277 -7.13 4.94 -10.45
C LEU A 277 -8.60 4.97 -10.89
N LEU A 278 -8.92 4.41 -12.06
CA LEU A 278 -10.29 4.35 -12.56
C LEU A 278 -11.20 3.53 -11.65
N VAL A 279 -10.71 2.41 -11.10
CA VAL A 279 -11.46 1.64 -10.09
C VAL A 279 -11.66 2.48 -8.83
N LEU A 280 -10.66 3.22 -8.35
CA LEU A 280 -10.78 4.05 -7.15
C LEU A 280 -11.82 5.16 -7.31
N LEU A 281 -11.86 5.83 -8.47
CA LEU A 281 -12.82 6.90 -8.77
C LEU A 281 -14.29 6.45 -8.67
N VAL A 282 -14.58 5.17 -8.86
CA VAL A 282 -15.95 4.61 -8.74
C VAL A 282 -16.20 3.84 -7.44
N SER A 283 -15.27 3.93 -6.48
CA SER A 283 -15.29 3.13 -5.24
C SER A 283 -15.68 3.92 -3.98
N PHE A 284 -15.92 5.24 -4.06
CA PHE A 284 -16.23 6.06 -2.88
C PHE A 284 -17.43 5.56 -2.08
N ASN A 285 -18.53 5.20 -2.76
CA ASN A 285 -19.72 4.67 -2.09
C ASN A 285 -19.42 3.37 -1.34
N GLN A 286 -18.50 2.54 -1.84
CA GLN A 286 -18.12 1.30 -1.17
C GLN A 286 -17.26 1.58 0.07
N MET A 287 -16.33 2.54 0.00
CA MET A 287 -15.58 2.98 1.19
C MET A 287 -16.52 3.53 2.28
N GLN A 288 -17.56 4.27 1.90
CA GLN A 288 -18.58 4.72 2.86
C GLN A 288 -19.33 3.55 3.50
N VAL A 289 -19.80 2.59 2.68
CA VAL A 289 -20.49 1.39 3.19
C VAL A 289 -19.58 0.58 4.11
N ARG A 290 -18.30 0.37 3.77
CA ARG A 290 -17.32 -0.33 4.60
C ARG A 290 -17.05 0.38 5.92
N ASN A 291 -17.01 1.72 5.91
CA ASN A 291 -16.88 2.52 7.13
C ASN A 291 -18.13 2.45 8.03
N GLU A 292 -19.30 2.19 7.46
CA GLU A 292 -20.56 2.07 8.21
C GLU A 292 -20.87 0.64 8.66
N ALA A 293 -20.23 -0.36 8.04
CA ALA A 293 -20.45 -1.76 8.34
C ALA A 293 -19.91 -2.12 9.74
N PRO A 294 -20.65 -2.91 10.53
CA PRO A 294 -20.14 -3.43 11.79
C PRO A 294 -18.99 -4.41 11.52
N THR A 295 -17.87 -4.24 12.20
CA THR A 295 -16.78 -5.24 12.19
C THR A 295 -17.17 -6.43 13.05
N ILE A 296 -17.03 -7.63 12.49
CA ILE A 296 -17.14 -8.86 13.27
C ILE A 296 -15.88 -8.91 14.14
N GLY A 297 -16.06 -8.89 15.46
CA GLY A 297 -14.95 -8.91 16.41
C GLY A 297 -14.19 -10.23 16.34
N MET A 298 -13.10 -10.29 15.59
CA MET A 298 -12.19 -11.45 15.51
C MET A 298 -11.41 -11.75 16.81
N CYS A 299 -11.72 -11.07 17.92
CA CYS A 299 -11.00 -11.17 19.18
C CYS A 299 -11.90 -11.62 20.32
N ASN A 300 -12.41 -12.85 20.23
CA ASN A 300 -12.60 -13.68 21.42
C ASN A 300 -11.45 -14.71 21.48
N ASP A 301 -10.22 -14.21 21.57
CA ASP A 301 -9.09 -15.03 22.02
C ASP A 301 -9.21 -15.13 23.56
N SER A 302 -10.08 -16.04 24.01
CA SER A 302 -10.15 -16.49 25.41
C SER A 302 -8.97 -17.39 25.76
#